data_AF-A0A822EYV2-F1
#
_entry.id   AF-A0A822EYV2-F1
#
_cell.length_a   1.000
_cell.length_b   1.000
_cell.length_c   1.000
_cell.angle_alpha   90.00
_cell.angle_beta   90.00
_cell.angle_gamma   90.00
#
_symmetry.space_group_name_H-M   'P 1'
#
loop_
_entity.id
_entity.type
_entity.pdbx_description
1 polymer ?
#
loop_
_entity_poly.entity_id
_entity_poly.type
_entity_poly.pdbx_seq_one_letter_code
_entity_poly.pdbx_strand_id
1 'polypeptide(L)' 'MILFCWLVSALLSFIPIFTGVYTTREQRHKIDCLNQVHGRCIFAVNQAYAIVSSSFSFWVPGAIM' A
#
# COMPACT_ATOMS: atom_id res chain seq x y z
N MET A 1 -14.86 -16.70 8.34
CA MET A 1 -13.90 -16.85 7.23
C MET A 1 -13.97 -15.66 6.27
N ILE A 2 -15.10 -15.39 5.61
CA ILE A 2 -15.27 -14.24 4.71
C ILE A 2 -15.01 -12.89 5.42
N LEU A 3 -15.68 -12.67 6.57
CA LEU A 3 -15.49 -11.44 7.36
C LEU A 3 -14.02 -11.21 7.73
N PHE A 4 -13.29 -12.26 8.07
CA PHE A 4 -11.87 -12.18 8.43
C PHE A 4 -11.00 -11.81 7.22
N CYS A 5 -11.24 -12.41 6.05
CA CYS A 5 -10.54 -12.03 4.81
C CYS A 5 -10.76 -10.55 4.46
N TRP A 6 -12.00 -10.05 4.60
CA TRP A 6 -12.32 -8.65 4.37
C TRP A 6 -11.66 -7.73 5.40
N LEU A 7 -11.69 -8.10 6.68
CA LEU A 7 -11.05 -7.35 7.76
C LEU A 7 -9.54 -7.25 7.54
N VAL A 8 -8.86 -8.38 7.30
CA VAL A 8 -7.41 -8.40 7.08
C VAL A 8 -7.03 -7.58 5.84
N SER A 9 -7.78 -7.71 4.74
CA SER A 9 -7.55 -6.93 3.53
C SER A 9 -7.78 -5.43 3.74
N ALA A 10 -8.81 -5.07 4.50
CA ALA A 10 -9.09 -3.67 4.85
C ALA A 10 -8.00 -3.10 5.76
N LEU A 11 -7.52 -3.85 6.75
CA LEU A 11 -6.47 -3.39 7.66
C LEU A 11 -5.13 -3.18 6.92
N LEU A 12 -4.74 -4.13 6.06
CA LEU A 12 -3.51 -4.04 5.26
C LEU A 12 -3.54 -2.94 4.19
N SER A 13 -4.73 -2.53 3.76
CA SER A 13 -4.89 -1.45 2.78
C SER A 13 -5.05 -0.11 3.48
N PHE A 14 -6.15 0.07 4.23
CA PHE A 14 -6.55 1.38 4.75
C PHE A 14 -5.54 1.92 5.77
N ILE A 15 -5.11 1.14 6.76
CA ILE A 15 -4.21 1.65 7.81
C ILE A 15 -2.92 2.24 7.22
N PRO A 16 -2.09 1.47 6.48
CA PRO A 16 -0.81 2.00 5.99
C PRO A 16 -0.97 3.12 4.96
N ILE A 17 -2.07 3.15 4.18
CA ILE A 17 -2.35 4.21 3.21
C ILE A 17 -2.76 5.51 3.93
N PHE A 18 -3.71 5.45 4.85
CA PHE A 18 -4.20 6.63 5.58
C PHE A 18 -3.20 7.17 6.60
N THR A 19 -2.38 6.32 7.22
CA THR A 19 -1.28 6.75 8.10
C THR A 19 -0.06 7.24 7.29
N GLY A 20 0.00 6.97 5.98
CA GLY A 20 1.12 7.38 5.13
C GLY A 20 2.40 6.55 5.30
N VAL A 21 2.33 5.44 6.05
CA VAL A 21 3.46 4.53 6.32
C VAL A 21 3.87 3.76 5.06
N TYR A 22 3.01 3.70 4.04
CA TYR A 22 3.29 3.05 2.76
C TYR A 22 4.46 3.69 1.99
N THR A 23 4.86 4.92 2.30
CA THR A 23 5.87 5.67 1.55
C THR A 23 6.83 6.40 2.49
N THR A 24 8.05 6.70 2.02
CA THR A 24 9.06 7.42 2.81
C THR A 24 8.73 8.92 2.81
N ARG A 25 9.04 9.66 3.88
CA ARG A 25 8.77 11.11 3.98
C ARG A 25 9.31 11.92 2.78
N GLU A 26 10.51 11.60 2.32
CA GLU A 26 11.14 12.25 1.16
C GLU A 26 10.42 11.94 -0.15
N GLN A 27 10.04 10.67 -0.36
CA GLN A 27 9.30 10.24 -1.54
C GLN A 27 7.90 10.87 -1.57
N ARG A 28 7.23 10.92 -0.41
CA ARG A 28 5.92 11.55 -0.25
C ARG A 28 5.93 13.02 -0.65
N HIS A 29 6.92 13.78 -0.18
CA HIS A 29 7.05 15.20 -0.53
C HIS A 29 7.26 15.40 -2.05
N LYS A 30 8.08 14.56 -2.67
CA LYS A 30 8.31 14.59 -4.12
C LYS A 30 7.03 14.27 -4.90
N ILE A 31 6.26 13.28 -4.45
CA ILE A 31 4.99 12.88 -5.04
C ILE A 31 3.94 13.97 -4.84
N ASP A 32 3.81 14.56 -3.66
CA ASP A 32 2.86 15.62 -3.36
C ASP A 32 3.12 16.86 -4.23
N CYS A 33 4.39 17.25 -4.41
CA CYS A 33 4.78 18.32 -5.33
C CYS A 33 4.41 17.99 -6.79
N LEU A 34 4.68 16.77 -7.25
CA LEU A 34 4.31 16.32 -8.60
C LEU A 34 2.79 16.26 -8.80
N ASN A 35 2.04 15.82 -7.79
CA ASN A 35 0.60 15.68 -7.82
C ASN A 35 -0.08 17.05 -7.82
N GLN A 36 0.42 18.04 -7.06
CA GLN A 36 -0.10 19.40 -7.06
C GLN A 36 0.11 20.12 -8.41
N VAL A 37 1.22 19.85 -9.10
CA VAL A 37 1.55 20.52 -10.36
C VAL A 37 0.88 19.86 -11.56
N HIS A 38 0.74 18.53 -11.57
CA HIS A 38 0.27 17.79 -12.76
C HIS A 38 -1.06 17.05 -12.57
N GLY A 39 -1.69 17.14 -11.41
CA GLY A 39 -2.95 16.43 -11.11
C GLY A 39 -2.81 14.90 -11.19
N ARG A 40 -1.60 14.36 -11.10
CA ARG A 40 -1.37 12.90 -11.13
C ARG A 40 -1.57 12.31 -9.74
N CYS A 41 -1.90 11.03 -9.67
CA CYS A 41 -1.89 10.25 -8.44
C CYS A 41 -0.88 9.12 -8.62
N ILE A 42 0.38 9.40 -8.28
CA ILE A 42 1.48 8.45 -8.44
C ILE A 42 1.55 7.56 -7.20
N PHE A 43 1.32 6.27 -7.37
CA PHE A 43 1.44 5.29 -6.28
C PHE A 43 2.89 4.79 -6.16
N ALA A 44 3.69 5.50 -5.36
CA ALA A 44 5.06 5.10 -5.05
C ALA A 44 5.18 4.71 -3.57
N VAL A 45 5.51 3.44 -3.36
CA VAL A 45 5.60 2.77 -2.06
C VAL A 45 7.05 2.52 -1.66
N ASN A 46 7.31 2.38 -0.37
CA ASN A 46 8.60 1.90 0.10
C ASN A 46 8.75 0.38 -0.12
N GLN A 47 10.00 -0.09 -0.12
CA GLN A 47 10.31 -1.50 -0.40
C GLN A 47 9.69 -2.45 0.64
N ALA A 48 9.66 -2.07 1.92
CA ALA A 48 9.11 -2.91 2.98
C ALA A 48 7.60 -3.15 2.78
N TYR A 49 6.85 -2.09 2.51
CA TYR A 49 5.41 -2.16 2.23
C TYR A 49 5.14 -2.92 0.95
N ALA A 50 5.95 -2.72 -0.10
CA ALA A 50 5.81 -3.47 -1.36
C ALA A 50 5.93 -4.98 -1.15
N ILE A 51 6.91 -5.43 -0.36
CA ILE A 51 7.13 -6.85 -0.08
C ILE A 51 5.99 -7.41 0.78
N VAL A 52 5.63 -6.74 1.88
CA VAL A 52 4.60 -7.22 2.82
C VAL A 52 3.23 -7.26 2.13
N SER A 53 2.84 -6.16 1.46
CA SER A 53 1.54 -6.08 0.78
C SER A 53 1.43 -7.12 -0.34
N SER A 54 2.44 -7.25 -1.21
CA SER A 54 2.38 -8.24 -2.29
C SER A 54 2.37 -9.69 -1.77
N SER A 55 3.08 -9.96 -0.67
CA SER A 55 3.12 -11.29 -0.08
C SER A 55 1.75 -11.73 0.45
N PHE A 56 1.10 -10.89 1.26
CA PHE A 56 -0.19 -11.24 1.85
C PHE A 56 -1.36 -11.17 0.85
N SER A 57 -1.27 -10.31 -0.16
CA SER A 57 -2.34 -10.16 -1.15
C SER A 57 -2.24 -11.14 -2.31
N PHE A 58 -1.04 -11.58 -2.70
CA PHE A 58 -0.86 -12.40 -3.91
C PHE A 58 -0.03 -13.65 -3.68
N TRP A 59 1.20 -13.53 -3.16
CA TRP A 59 2.11 -14.68 -3.13
C TRP A 59 1.69 -15.78 -2.16
N VAL A 60 1.27 -15.43 -0.94
CA VAL A 60 0.83 -16.42 0.05
C VAL A 60 -0.48 -17.08 -0.38
N PRO A 61 -1.54 -16.34 -0.77
CA PRO A 61 -2.73 -16.97 -1.34
C PRO A 61 -2.42 -17.82 -2.58
N GLY A 62 -1.55 -17.32 -3.48
CA GLY A 62 -1.16 -18.02 -4.71
C GLY A 62 -0.32 -19.28 -4.49
N ALA A 63 0.40 -19.38 -3.37
CA ALA A 63 1.14 -20.59 -3.00
C ALA A 63 0.26 -21.66 -2.32
N ILE A 64 -0.86 -21.24 -1.72
CA ILE A 64 -1.80 -22.13 -1.02
C ILE A 64 -2.87 -22.69 -1.97
N MET A 65 -3.26 -21.90 -2.98
CA MET A 65 -4.17 -22.31 -4.05
C MET A 65 -3.54 -23.36 -4.97
#